data_AF-A0A2V3WFF3-F1
#
_entry.id   AF-A0A2V3WFF3-F1
#
_cell.length_a   1.000
_cell.length_b   1.000
_cell.length_c   1.000
_cell.angle_alpha   90.00
_cell.angle_beta   90.00
_cell.angle_gamma   90.00
#
_symmetry.space_group_name_H-M   'P 1'
#
loop_
_entity.id
_entity.type
_entity.pdbx_description
1 polymer ?
#
loop_
_entity_poly.entity_id
_entity_poly.type
_entity_poly.pdbx_seq_one_letter_code
_entity_poly.pdbx_strand_id
1 'polypeptide(L)'
;MCIYCDSKDLTDSDIIPYAITEAKLIKRFVCSKHNSHTNNEFEKKVIKKLDVFRKNMGLKTRDGNEIKIKIKMVLDEDEFDIVYSDYSFLHEKQQFFKDGKIIFQPGTKKPVKGLNELYKFYPKYKDIVPGFITRHNPFELFGSEEMFRTISKIAYEWHCYKNNIDSCHDRYKEIIDYIVDGKERSKCKVELVDDAFIYNAIGDVMLEVGTNAIYEYVDNNGQCVVVFFLWNVIAYKVIIGTGFQPTVSFSFLNDIELYNIDGSRVENTFGVYSLENTYQVNSIEFTAGYKRIGKAIESRLNKALGTLILSPKNLRKLMKQFSKDFTAYKSQHKNLLQLIEYGCKNRIVLIWILILLGENEDSFNSGENFNSNLFRIIGEETISVNEEKFHAYLDKIGKLAEENELISKIDKGMSIVDISVI
;
A
#
# COMPACT_ATOMS: atom_id res chain seq x y z
N MET A 1 -26.25 9.72 15.68
CA MET A 1 -25.50 10.41 16.76
C MET A 1 -24.02 10.00 16.68
N CYS A 2 -23.15 10.53 17.52
CA CYS A 2 -21.72 10.18 17.48
C CYS A 2 -21.50 8.80 18.12
N ILE A 3 -20.93 7.85 17.38
CA ILE A 3 -20.70 6.48 17.88
C ILE A 3 -19.77 6.41 19.11
N TYR A 4 -18.97 7.45 19.37
CA TYR A 4 -18.10 7.53 20.54
C TYR A 4 -18.72 8.22 21.77
N CYS A 5 -19.77 9.05 21.63
CA CYS A 5 -20.28 9.87 22.74
C CYS A 5 -21.69 10.46 22.60
N ASP A 6 -22.45 10.03 21.60
CA ASP A 6 -23.81 10.51 21.28
C ASP A 6 -23.97 12.00 20.95
N SER A 7 -22.87 12.75 20.81
CA SER A 7 -22.93 14.12 20.29
C SER A 7 -23.62 14.19 18.92
N LYS A 8 -24.38 15.27 18.68
CA LYS A 8 -25.05 15.56 17.41
C LYS A 8 -24.19 16.35 16.42
N ASP A 9 -23.03 16.83 16.85
CA ASP A 9 -22.07 17.59 16.03
C ASP A 9 -21.28 16.66 15.09
N LEU A 10 -21.96 16.05 14.13
CA LEU A 10 -21.39 15.02 13.27
C LEU A 10 -20.54 15.60 12.13
N THR A 11 -19.49 14.86 11.79
CA THR A 11 -18.58 15.13 10.68
C THR A 11 -18.42 13.88 9.84
N ASP A 12 -17.91 14.06 8.63
CA ASP A 12 -17.59 12.98 7.72
C ASP A 12 -16.27 12.32 8.17
N SER A 13 -16.35 11.07 8.62
CA SER A 13 -15.18 10.27 9.03
C SER A 13 -14.75 9.35 7.89
N ASP A 14 -13.46 9.38 7.53
CA ASP A 14 -12.85 8.38 6.65
C ASP A 14 -12.62 7.10 7.48
N ILE A 15 -13.51 6.11 7.38
CA ILE A 15 -13.47 4.85 8.17
C ILE A 15 -12.12 4.17 8.01
N ILE A 16 -11.74 3.91 6.76
CA ILE A 16 -10.38 3.52 6.38
C ILE A 16 -9.71 4.77 5.80
N PRO A 17 -8.56 5.21 6.33
CA PRO A 17 -7.91 6.40 5.81
C PRO A 17 -7.67 6.30 4.31
N TYR A 18 -8.16 7.27 3.53
CA TYR A 18 -7.98 7.30 2.08
C TYR A 18 -6.51 7.11 1.65
N ALA A 19 -5.60 7.59 2.49
CA ALA A 19 -4.16 7.44 2.35
C ALA A 19 -3.69 5.97 2.18
N ILE A 20 -4.39 4.97 2.71
CA ILE A 20 -3.98 3.56 2.68
C ILE A 20 -4.74 2.69 1.67
N THR A 21 -5.86 3.17 1.10
CA THR A 21 -6.70 2.41 0.14
C THR A 21 -7.00 3.13 -1.17
N GLU A 22 -6.86 4.46 -1.26
CA GLU A 22 -7.46 5.30 -2.32
C GLU A 22 -8.98 5.12 -2.54
N ALA A 23 -9.64 4.36 -1.67
CA ALA A 23 -11.08 4.11 -1.70
C ALA A 23 -11.73 4.90 -0.55
N LYS A 24 -12.55 5.89 -0.87
CA LYS A 24 -13.23 6.72 0.15
C LYS A 24 -14.37 5.98 0.82
N LEU A 25 -14.15 5.45 2.04
CA LEU A 25 -15.22 4.87 2.87
C LEU A 25 -15.56 5.91 3.92
N ILE A 26 -16.59 6.71 3.64
CA ILE A 26 -16.93 7.86 4.46
C ILE A 26 -18.30 7.66 5.08
N LYS A 27 -18.43 7.93 6.38
CA LYS A 27 -19.72 7.96 7.07
C LYS A 27 -19.80 9.13 8.02
N ARG A 28 -20.96 9.78 8.04
CA ARG A 28 -21.27 10.92 8.92
C ARG A 28 -21.86 10.43 10.25
N PHE A 29 -20.98 9.99 11.15
CA PHE A 29 -21.36 9.39 12.44
C PHE A 29 -20.32 9.58 13.57
N VAL A 30 -19.30 10.41 13.33
CA VAL A 30 -18.28 10.77 14.33
C VAL A 30 -18.29 12.27 14.53
N CYS A 31 -18.22 12.73 15.79
CA CYS A 31 -18.23 14.16 16.06
C CYS A 31 -16.90 14.85 15.74
N SER A 32 -16.93 16.18 15.54
CA SER A 32 -15.73 16.97 15.20
C SER A 32 -14.56 16.76 16.18
N LYS A 33 -14.86 16.65 17.48
CA LYS A 33 -13.89 16.38 18.54
C LYS A 33 -13.21 15.02 18.36
N HIS A 34 -13.97 13.94 18.18
CA HIS A 34 -13.39 12.60 18.03
C HIS A 34 -12.67 12.44 16.70
N ASN A 35 -13.24 12.94 15.60
CA ASN A 35 -12.62 12.86 14.27
C ASN A 35 -11.30 13.63 14.22
N SER A 36 -11.22 14.81 14.82
CA SER A 36 -9.98 15.58 14.91
C SER A 36 -8.96 14.91 15.85
N HIS A 37 -9.41 14.36 16.98
CA HIS A 37 -8.58 13.65 17.95
C HIS A 37 -7.90 12.42 17.35
N THR A 38 -8.66 11.47 16.78
CA THR A 38 -8.13 10.23 16.20
C THR A 38 -7.11 10.53 15.09
N ASN A 39 -7.46 11.46 14.20
CA ASN A 39 -6.62 11.89 13.09
C ASN A 39 -5.29 12.50 13.56
N ASN A 40 -5.30 13.35 14.59
CA ASN A 40 -4.12 14.05 15.08
C ASN A 40 -3.24 13.18 15.99
N GLU A 41 -3.84 12.37 16.85
CA GLU A 41 -3.11 11.61 17.86
C GLU A 41 -2.36 10.43 17.28
N PHE A 42 -2.94 9.72 16.30
CA PHE A 42 -2.33 8.50 15.78
C PHE A 42 -2.38 8.35 14.24
N GLU A 43 -3.51 8.61 13.56
CA GLU A 43 -3.62 8.26 12.13
C GLU A 43 -2.60 9.02 11.27
N LYS A 44 -2.43 10.33 11.48
CA LYS A 44 -1.41 11.11 10.76
C LYS A 44 0.01 10.59 10.97
N LYS A 45 0.33 10.11 12.18
CA LYS A 45 1.64 9.54 12.50
C LYS A 45 1.85 8.22 11.76
N VAL A 46 0.83 7.35 11.76
CA VAL A 46 0.86 6.08 11.02
C VAL A 46 0.99 6.32 9.53
N ILE A 47 0.13 7.17 8.96
CA ILE A 47 0.15 7.55 7.54
C ILE A 47 1.53 8.07 7.14
N LYS A 48 2.16 8.91 7.98
CA LYS A 48 3.50 9.45 7.75
C LYS A 48 4.58 8.36 7.81
N LYS A 49 4.52 7.46 8.79
CA LYS A 49 5.44 6.31 8.90
C LYS A 49 5.30 5.37 7.68
N LEU A 50 4.10 5.29 7.10
CA LEU A 50 3.80 4.50 5.91
C LEU A 50 4.15 5.20 4.58
N ASP A 51 4.54 6.49 4.57
CA ASP A 51 4.72 7.26 3.32
C ASP A 51 5.65 6.58 2.31
N VAL A 52 6.74 5.95 2.75
CA VAL A 52 7.67 5.22 1.87
C VAL A 52 6.98 4.07 1.16
N PHE A 53 6.27 3.24 1.91
CA PHE A 53 5.53 2.08 1.36
C PHE A 53 4.39 2.54 0.45
N ARG A 54 3.59 3.49 0.94
CA ARG A 54 2.46 4.07 0.20
C ARG A 54 2.90 4.62 -1.13
N LYS A 55 4.02 5.35 -1.15
CA LYS A 55 4.55 5.92 -2.37
C LYS A 55 5.02 4.85 -3.36
N ASN A 56 5.74 3.84 -2.89
CA ASN A 56 6.20 2.73 -3.74
C ASN A 56 5.03 1.92 -4.31
N MET A 57 3.95 1.81 -3.54
CA MET A 57 2.66 1.25 -3.95
C MET A 57 1.85 2.16 -4.88
N GLY A 58 2.33 3.37 -5.19
CA GLY A 58 1.65 4.32 -6.08
C GLY A 58 0.49 5.07 -5.44
N LEU A 59 0.33 5.02 -4.11
CA LEU A 59 -0.70 5.76 -3.37
C LEU A 59 -0.38 7.25 -3.27
N LYS A 60 -1.43 8.06 -3.12
CA LYS A 60 -1.37 9.52 -3.02
C LYS A 60 -1.65 10.06 -1.62
N THR A 61 -1.37 11.35 -1.40
CA THR A 61 -1.83 12.04 -0.18
C THR A 61 -3.36 12.12 -0.15
N ARG A 62 -3.91 12.52 1.01
CA ARG A 62 -5.36 12.75 1.17
C ARG A 62 -5.94 13.71 0.14
N ASP A 63 -5.15 14.71 -0.26
CA ASP A 63 -5.54 15.73 -1.24
C ASP A 63 -5.30 15.27 -2.69
N GLY A 64 -4.89 14.02 -2.92
CA GLY A 64 -4.58 13.48 -4.24
C GLY A 64 -3.24 13.94 -4.83
N ASN A 65 -2.37 14.55 -4.01
CA ASN A 65 -1.04 14.97 -4.41
C ASN A 65 -0.02 13.81 -4.28
N GLU A 66 1.14 13.97 -4.90
CA GLU A 66 2.27 13.06 -4.71
C GLU A 66 2.77 13.09 -3.26
N ILE A 67 3.11 11.93 -2.74
CA ILE A 67 3.69 11.79 -1.40
C ILE A 67 5.12 12.35 -1.42
N LYS A 68 5.40 13.31 -0.55
CA LYS A 68 6.73 13.91 -0.37
C LYS A 68 7.41 13.31 0.85
N ILE A 69 8.61 12.80 0.65
CA ILE A 69 9.37 12.12 1.69
C ILE A 69 10.67 12.88 1.89
N LYS A 70 11.02 13.08 3.16
CA LYS A 70 12.26 13.74 3.56
C LYS A 70 13.25 12.65 3.96
N ILE A 71 14.40 12.63 3.30
CA ILE A 71 15.49 11.70 3.61
C ILE A 71 16.74 12.53 3.94
N LYS A 72 17.57 12.03 4.84
CA LYS A 72 18.91 12.58 5.10
C LYS A 72 19.93 11.91 4.19
N MET A 73 20.73 12.70 3.49
CA MET A 73 21.83 12.28 2.64
C MET A 73 23.15 12.73 3.26
N VAL A 74 24.16 11.87 3.24
CA VAL A 74 25.52 12.22 3.65
C VAL A 74 26.46 11.95 2.47
N LEU A 75 27.31 12.93 2.14
CA LEU A 75 28.25 12.88 1.02
C LEU A 75 29.61 13.36 1.51
N ASP A 76 30.64 12.52 1.42
CA ASP A 76 32.02 12.84 1.83
C ASP A 76 32.09 13.61 3.18
N GLU A 77 31.42 13.07 4.22
CA GLU A 77 31.34 13.65 5.58
C GLU A 77 30.43 14.88 5.76
N ASP A 78 29.85 15.43 4.68
CA ASP A 78 28.88 16.52 4.74
C ASP A 78 27.43 16.00 4.78
N GLU A 79 26.60 16.62 5.63
CA GLU A 79 25.23 16.21 5.92
C GLU A 79 24.19 17.13 5.26
N PHE A 80 23.25 16.54 4.53
CA PHE A 80 22.19 17.23 3.79
C PHE A 80 20.83 16.62 4.10
N ASP A 81 19.88 17.42 4.59
CA ASP A 81 18.48 17.06 4.47
C ASP A 81 18.12 17.17 2.97
N ILE A 82 17.33 16.24 2.42
CA ILE A 82 16.80 16.38 1.06
C ILE A 82 15.32 16.05 1.07
N VAL A 83 14.51 16.96 0.52
CA VAL A 83 13.08 16.75 0.35
C VAL A 83 12.86 16.21 -1.05
N TYR A 84 12.53 14.92 -1.17
CA TYR A 84 12.29 14.26 -2.44
C TYR A 84 10.80 14.19 -2.77
N SER A 85 10.45 14.59 -3.99
CA SER A 85 9.15 14.32 -4.62
C SER A 85 9.21 13.20 -5.65
N ASP A 86 10.40 12.74 -6.07
CA ASP A 86 10.58 11.75 -7.13
C ASP A 86 11.53 10.63 -6.67
N TYR A 87 11.20 9.38 -6.99
CA TYR A 87 11.80 8.16 -6.42
C TYR A 87 12.27 7.19 -7.48
N SER A 88 13.06 7.69 -8.41
CA SER A 88 13.79 6.78 -9.26
C SER A 88 14.54 5.74 -8.41
N PHE A 89 15.08 5.99 -7.23
CA PHE A 89 16.28 5.25 -6.80
C PHE A 89 16.15 4.33 -5.55
N LEU A 90 14.97 3.84 -5.18
CA LEU A 90 14.76 3.11 -3.90
C LEU A 90 14.52 1.59 -4.05
N HIS A 91 15.57 0.76 -4.02
CA HIS A 91 15.47 -0.65 -3.57
C HIS A 91 16.74 -1.10 -2.81
N GLU A 92 16.59 -2.13 -1.97
CA GLU A 92 17.49 -2.52 -0.88
C GLU A 92 18.92 -2.92 -1.29
N LYS A 93 19.87 -2.73 -0.35
CA LYS A 93 21.31 -3.05 -0.41
C LYS A 93 22.13 -2.39 -1.53
N GLN A 94 22.26 -1.07 -1.50
CA GLN A 94 23.34 -0.40 -2.25
C GLN A 94 24.36 0.24 -1.30
N GLN A 95 25.59 -0.27 -1.37
CA GLN A 95 26.79 0.39 -0.86
C GLN A 95 27.29 1.35 -1.94
N PHE A 96 27.67 2.56 -1.54
CA PHE A 96 28.34 3.49 -2.44
C PHE A 96 29.83 3.25 -2.40
N PHE A 97 30.41 3.06 -3.58
CA PHE A 97 31.83 2.87 -3.74
C PHE A 97 32.40 4.04 -4.53
N LYS A 98 33.39 4.68 -3.95
CA LYS A 98 34.41 5.42 -4.69
C LYS A 98 35.73 4.76 -4.35
N ASP A 99 36.45 4.29 -5.36
CA ASP A 99 37.74 3.61 -5.20
C ASP A 99 37.70 2.44 -4.19
N GLY A 100 36.60 1.67 -4.16
CA GLY A 100 36.47 0.47 -3.33
C GLY A 100 36.17 0.69 -1.84
N LYS A 101 35.81 1.90 -1.39
CA LYS A 101 35.44 2.20 0.01
C LYS A 101 33.98 2.61 0.19
N ILE A 102 33.39 2.22 1.34
CA ILE A 102 32.00 2.47 1.76
C ILE A 102 31.89 3.83 2.48
N ILE A 103 30.88 4.67 2.17
CA ILE A 103 30.77 6.09 2.59
C ILE A 103 29.44 6.43 3.33
N PHE A 104 28.97 5.70 4.37
CA PHE A 104 27.63 5.93 4.98
C PHE A 104 27.57 5.93 6.54
N GLN A 105 26.93 6.95 7.15
CA GLN A 105 26.25 6.99 8.50
C GLN A 105 25.45 8.33 8.73
N PRO A 106 24.48 8.44 9.68
CA PRO A 106 23.51 9.57 9.78
C PRO A 106 23.87 10.78 10.68
N GLY A 107 23.52 12.02 10.26
CA GLY A 107 23.41 13.25 11.09
C GLY A 107 22.93 14.53 10.33
N THR A 108 23.00 15.73 10.94
CA THR A 108 22.30 17.03 10.65
C THR A 108 22.98 18.12 9.75
N LYS A 109 22.29 18.60 8.68
CA LYS A 109 22.19 20.02 8.22
C LYS A 109 21.20 20.22 7.03
N LYS A 110 20.94 21.50 6.65
CA LYS A 110 19.78 22.08 5.88
C LYS A 110 19.27 21.32 4.63
N PRO A 111 17.94 21.45 4.31
CA PRO A 111 17.29 20.77 3.20
C PRO A 111 17.58 21.32 1.79
N VAL A 112 17.98 20.46 0.85
CA VAL A 112 18.09 20.71 -0.61
C VAL A 112 16.87 20.11 -1.34
N LYS A 113 16.34 20.74 -2.41
CA LYS A 113 15.19 20.21 -3.19
C LYS A 113 15.67 19.34 -4.35
N GLY A 114 16.03 18.10 -4.03
CA GLY A 114 16.32 17.05 -5.01
C GLY A 114 17.70 17.14 -5.67
N LEU A 115 18.02 16.13 -6.49
CA LEU A 115 19.36 15.90 -7.03
C LEU A 115 19.83 16.96 -8.02
N ASN A 116 18.93 17.52 -8.82
CA ASN A 116 19.31 18.56 -9.78
C ASN A 116 19.81 19.83 -9.09
N GLU A 117 19.26 20.16 -7.93
CA GLU A 117 19.75 21.27 -7.12
C GLU A 117 21.06 20.90 -6.42
N LEU A 118 21.18 19.67 -5.89
CA LEU A 118 22.43 19.14 -5.37
C LEU A 118 23.58 19.20 -6.41
N TYR A 119 23.36 18.75 -7.63
CA TYR A 119 24.38 18.74 -8.69
C TYR A 119 24.76 20.14 -9.18
N LYS A 120 23.86 21.12 -9.07
CA LYS A 120 24.19 22.53 -9.34
C LYS A 120 25.17 23.08 -8.30
N PHE A 121 24.96 22.75 -7.03
CA PHE A 121 25.82 23.19 -5.94
C PHE A 121 27.09 22.33 -5.79
N TYR A 122 27.05 21.06 -6.21
CA TYR A 122 28.13 20.09 -6.06
C TYR A 122 28.37 19.28 -7.35
N PRO A 123 28.96 19.89 -8.40
CA PRO A 123 29.13 19.26 -9.71
C PRO A 123 30.02 18.01 -9.72
N LYS A 124 30.91 17.85 -8.73
CA LYS A 124 31.75 16.66 -8.53
C LYS A 124 30.97 15.36 -8.30
N TYR A 125 29.68 15.47 -7.99
CA TYR A 125 28.79 14.34 -7.73
C TYR A 125 27.82 14.06 -8.87
N LYS A 126 27.97 14.74 -10.02
CA LYS A 126 27.06 14.61 -11.18
C LYS A 126 27.02 13.19 -11.76
N ASP A 127 28.09 12.42 -11.59
CA ASP A 127 28.21 11.03 -12.01
C ASP A 127 27.92 10.03 -10.86
N ILE A 128 27.64 10.53 -9.65
CA ILE A 128 27.24 9.72 -8.50
C ILE A 128 25.72 9.54 -8.55
N VAL A 129 25.32 8.31 -8.84
CA VAL A 129 23.94 7.85 -8.64
C VAL A 129 23.74 7.64 -7.15
N PRO A 130 22.71 8.22 -6.51
CA PRO A 130 22.37 7.91 -5.14
C PRO A 130 21.53 6.62 -5.09
N GLY A 131 21.91 5.66 -4.26
CA GLY A 131 21.15 4.54 -3.73
C GLY A 131 20.66 4.83 -2.31
N PHE A 132 19.49 4.31 -1.95
CA PHE A 132 18.75 4.79 -0.79
C PHE A 132 18.37 3.64 0.15
N ILE A 133 18.58 3.86 1.46
CA ILE A 133 18.07 3.01 2.54
C ILE A 133 17.23 3.87 3.48
N THR A 134 15.92 3.67 3.48
CA THR A 134 15.12 3.90 4.69
C THR A 134 15.03 2.57 5.42
N ARG A 135 15.77 2.42 6.53
CA ARG A 135 15.52 1.33 7.49
C ARG A 135 14.19 1.62 8.17
N HIS A 136 13.08 1.28 7.53
CA HIS A 136 11.85 1.09 8.26
C HIS A 136 11.89 -0.31 8.83
N ASN A 137 11.91 -0.42 10.15
CA ASN A 137 11.75 -1.68 10.84
C ASN A 137 10.26 -2.06 10.76
N PRO A 138 9.83 -3.04 9.93
CA PRO A 138 8.40 -3.31 9.76
C PRO A 138 7.76 -3.78 11.07
N PHE A 139 8.54 -4.37 11.97
CA PHE A 139 8.11 -4.65 13.35
C PHE A 139 7.65 -3.38 14.08
N GLU A 140 8.47 -2.33 14.13
CA GLU A 140 8.13 -1.08 14.82
C GLU A 140 6.99 -0.33 14.11
N LEU A 141 6.92 -0.45 12.79
CA LEU A 141 5.87 0.15 11.98
C LEU A 141 4.52 -0.48 12.29
N PHE A 142 4.42 -1.80 12.12
CA PHE A 142 3.18 -2.56 12.24
C PHE A 142 2.77 -2.84 13.70
N GLY A 143 3.73 -2.78 14.63
CA GLY A 143 3.54 -3.05 16.05
C GLY A 143 3.47 -1.82 16.95
N SER A 144 3.42 -0.61 16.37
CA SER A 144 3.33 0.61 17.17
C SER A 144 1.93 0.82 17.75
N GLU A 145 1.86 1.45 18.93
CA GLU A 145 0.59 1.81 19.56
C GLU A 145 -0.28 2.68 18.65
N GLU A 146 0.32 3.59 17.87
CA GLU A 146 -0.44 4.38 16.90
C GLU A 146 -1.06 3.51 15.79
N MET A 147 -0.36 2.44 15.37
CA MET A 147 -0.89 1.48 14.42
C MET A 147 -2.08 0.74 15.03
N PHE A 148 -1.94 0.18 16.22
CA PHE A 148 -3.02 -0.57 16.87
C PHE A 148 -4.27 0.28 17.11
N ARG A 149 -4.11 1.55 17.50
CA ARG A 149 -5.24 2.49 17.62
C ARG A 149 -5.87 2.82 16.26
N THR A 150 -5.07 2.95 15.20
CA THR A 150 -5.57 3.12 13.82
C THR A 150 -6.38 1.92 13.37
N ILE A 151 -5.87 0.70 13.57
CA ILE A 151 -6.56 -0.53 13.20
C ILE A 151 -7.84 -0.72 14.03
N SER A 152 -7.81 -0.40 15.33
CA SER A 152 -8.99 -0.47 16.20
C SER A 152 -10.07 0.51 15.76
N LYS A 153 -9.67 1.73 15.41
CA LYS A 153 -10.57 2.75 14.85
C LYS A 153 -11.21 2.23 13.57
N ILE A 154 -10.42 1.76 12.61
CA ILE A 154 -10.91 1.20 11.34
C ILE A 154 -11.94 0.10 11.61
N ALA A 155 -11.59 -0.86 12.46
CA ALA A 155 -12.41 -2.01 12.77
C ALA A 155 -13.73 -1.64 13.44
N TYR A 156 -13.70 -0.76 14.45
CA TYR A 156 -14.90 -0.29 15.15
C TYR A 156 -15.82 0.54 14.26
N GLU A 157 -15.27 1.52 13.55
CA GLU A 157 -16.07 2.37 12.66
C GLU A 157 -16.68 1.56 11.50
N TRP A 158 -15.95 0.58 10.96
CA TRP A 158 -16.46 -0.31 9.94
C TRP A 158 -17.56 -1.24 10.47
N HIS A 159 -17.37 -1.83 11.66
CA HIS A 159 -18.42 -2.61 12.33
C HIS A 159 -19.71 -1.79 12.51
N CYS A 160 -19.59 -0.55 13.00
CA CYS A 160 -20.73 0.34 13.15
C CYS A 160 -21.39 0.68 11.82
N TYR A 161 -20.60 0.93 10.77
CA TYR A 161 -21.11 1.19 9.43
C TYR A 161 -21.88 0.00 8.86
N LYS A 162 -21.30 -1.21 8.93
CA LYS A 162 -21.90 -2.45 8.40
C LYS A 162 -23.20 -2.81 9.10
N ASN A 163 -23.25 -2.63 10.41
CA ASN A 163 -24.40 -2.99 11.26
C ASN A 163 -25.40 -1.85 11.48
N ASN A 164 -25.26 -0.72 10.77
CA ASN A 164 -26.11 0.46 10.92
C ASN A 164 -26.19 1.00 12.36
N ILE A 165 -25.08 0.93 13.10
CA ILE A 165 -24.94 1.50 14.44
C ILE A 165 -24.55 2.97 14.31
N ASP A 166 -25.40 3.86 14.82
CA ASP A 166 -25.22 5.30 14.74
C ASP A 166 -25.30 6.00 16.10
N SER A 167 -25.06 5.27 17.19
CA SER A 167 -24.99 5.78 18.57
C SER A 167 -23.93 5.07 19.39
N CYS A 168 -23.52 5.69 20.49
CA CYS A 168 -22.64 5.07 21.47
C CYS A 168 -23.38 3.97 22.23
N HIS A 169 -22.73 2.83 22.42
CA HIS A 169 -23.27 1.72 23.21
C HIS A 169 -22.24 1.19 24.20
N ASP A 170 -22.69 0.92 25.43
CA ASP A 170 -21.85 0.41 26.52
C ASP A 170 -21.13 -0.90 26.17
N ARG A 171 -21.73 -1.72 25.29
CA ARG A 171 -21.11 -2.96 24.80
C ARG A 171 -19.76 -2.73 24.12
N TYR A 172 -19.54 -1.56 23.54
CA TYR A 172 -18.33 -1.20 22.81
C TYR A 172 -17.39 -0.30 23.64
N LYS A 173 -17.69 -0.11 24.92
CA LYS A 173 -16.95 0.84 25.77
C LYS A 173 -15.44 0.54 25.83
N GLU A 174 -15.06 -0.74 25.90
CA GLU A 174 -13.64 -1.11 25.97
C GLU A 174 -12.85 -0.67 24.72
N ILE A 175 -13.39 -0.87 23.51
CA ILE A 175 -12.72 -0.44 22.27
C ILE A 175 -12.81 1.07 22.09
N ILE A 176 -13.92 1.71 22.49
CA ILE A 176 -14.06 3.17 22.47
C ILE A 176 -13.01 3.81 23.37
N ASP A 177 -12.89 3.35 24.62
CA ASP A 177 -11.90 3.85 25.58
C ASP A 177 -10.48 3.63 25.07
N TYR A 178 -10.20 2.50 24.40
CA TYR A 178 -8.91 2.27 23.75
C TYR A 178 -8.60 3.29 22.65
N ILE A 179 -9.54 3.46 21.71
CA ILE A 179 -9.38 4.36 20.57
C ILE A 179 -9.21 5.79 21.05
N VAL A 180 -9.97 6.24 22.06
CA VAL A 180 -9.95 7.63 22.52
C VAL A 180 -8.80 7.89 23.48
N ASP A 181 -8.62 7.08 24.52
CA ASP A 181 -7.69 7.40 25.61
C ASP A 181 -6.33 6.70 25.49
N GLY A 182 -6.21 5.60 24.76
CA GLY A 182 -4.95 4.90 24.50
C GLY A 182 -4.17 4.46 25.76
N LYS A 183 -4.84 4.35 26.91
CA LYS A 183 -4.20 4.00 28.19
C LYS A 183 -4.22 2.50 28.40
N GLU A 184 -3.17 1.96 29.02
CA GLU A 184 -3.02 0.55 29.49
C GLU A 184 -4.22 0.00 30.30
N ARG A 185 -5.11 0.87 30.77
CA ARG A 185 -6.35 0.48 31.47
C ARG A 185 -7.40 -0.12 30.52
N SER A 186 -7.34 0.17 29.22
CA SER A 186 -8.25 -0.41 28.24
C SER A 186 -7.70 -1.77 27.79
N LYS A 187 -8.53 -2.81 27.86
CA LYS A 187 -8.17 -4.20 27.51
C LYS A 187 -8.43 -4.54 26.05
N CYS A 188 -8.51 -3.57 25.14
CA CYS A 188 -8.71 -3.88 23.72
C CYS A 188 -7.49 -4.64 23.18
N LYS A 189 -7.72 -5.86 22.68
CA LYS A 189 -6.66 -6.72 22.15
C LYS A 189 -6.63 -6.56 20.63
N VAL A 190 -5.60 -5.86 20.15
CA VAL A 190 -5.16 -5.99 18.77
C VAL A 190 -4.10 -7.08 18.75
N GLU A 191 -4.42 -8.21 18.13
CA GLU A 191 -3.51 -9.35 18.02
C GLU A 191 -3.09 -9.55 16.57
N LEU A 192 -1.91 -10.11 16.38
CA LEU A 192 -1.44 -10.54 15.07
C LEU A 192 -2.15 -11.85 14.73
N VAL A 193 -2.78 -11.93 13.55
CA VAL A 193 -3.31 -13.20 13.05
C VAL A 193 -2.13 -14.13 12.75
N ASP A 194 -2.19 -15.33 13.33
CA ASP A 194 -1.18 -16.40 13.21
C ASP A 194 -1.87 -17.67 12.72
N ASP A 195 -2.69 -17.49 11.68
CA ASP A 195 -3.51 -18.54 11.11
C ASP A 195 -3.11 -18.77 9.65
N ALA A 196 -2.48 -19.92 9.39
CA ALA A 196 -2.02 -20.29 8.06
C ALA A 196 -3.19 -20.46 7.08
N PHE A 197 -4.36 -20.92 7.54
CA PHE A 197 -5.53 -21.02 6.67
C PHE A 197 -5.98 -19.63 6.23
N ILE A 198 -6.01 -18.64 7.13
CA ILE A 198 -6.38 -17.27 6.79
C ILE A 198 -5.42 -16.66 5.76
N TYR A 199 -4.10 -16.83 5.93
CA TYR A 199 -3.15 -16.33 4.93
C TYR A 199 -3.20 -17.09 3.60
N ASN A 200 -3.39 -18.41 3.61
CA ASN A 200 -3.37 -19.19 2.37
C ASN A 200 -4.72 -19.10 1.62
N ALA A 201 -5.84 -19.32 2.30
CA ALA A 201 -7.15 -19.40 1.66
C ALA A 201 -7.75 -18.02 1.37
N ILE A 202 -7.53 -17.03 2.24
CA ILE A 202 -8.00 -15.67 1.99
C ILE A 202 -6.87 -14.89 1.32
N GLY A 203 -5.73 -14.78 2.01
CA GLY A 203 -4.61 -13.96 1.53
C GLY A 203 -4.07 -14.36 0.15
N ASP A 204 -3.80 -15.64 -0.10
CA ASP A 204 -3.15 -16.04 -1.36
C ASP A 204 -4.12 -16.42 -2.48
N VAL A 205 -5.35 -16.81 -2.16
CA VAL A 205 -6.35 -17.23 -3.17
C VAL A 205 -7.36 -16.13 -3.48
N MET A 206 -7.81 -15.34 -2.50
CA MET A 206 -8.87 -14.35 -2.70
C MET A 206 -8.36 -12.91 -2.85
N LEU A 207 -7.22 -12.59 -2.23
CA LEU A 207 -6.73 -11.22 -2.17
C LEU A 207 -5.61 -10.97 -3.16
N GLU A 208 -5.80 -9.97 -4.01
CA GLU A 208 -4.69 -9.41 -4.77
C GLU A 208 -3.64 -8.79 -3.82
N VAL A 209 -2.41 -8.73 -4.30
CA VAL A 209 -1.30 -8.09 -3.58
C VAL A 209 -1.57 -6.59 -3.46
N GLY A 210 -1.43 -6.02 -2.26
CA GLY A 210 -1.69 -4.60 -2.00
C GLY A 210 -3.13 -4.28 -1.58
N THR A 211 -4.02 -5.28 -1.57
CA THR A 211 -5.43 -5.13 -1.20
C THR A 211 -5.62 -5.07 0.30
N ASN A 212 -6.40 -4.10 0.78
CA ASN A 212 -6.89 -4.14 2.15
C ASN A 212 -8.19 -4.95 2.18
N ALA A 213 -8.38 -5.78 3.20
CA ALA A 213 -9.59 -6.58 3.31
C ALA A 213 -10.09 -6.58 4.75
N ILE A 214 -11.41 -6.61 4.93
CA ILE A 214 -12.04 -6.56 6.24
C ILE A 214 -13.27 -7.45 6.28
N TYR A 215 -13.40 -8.23 7.35
CA TYR A 215 -14.61 -9.00 7.66
C TYR A 215 -14.80 -9.08 9.17
N GLU A 216 -16.00 -9.42 9.60
CA GLU A 216 -16.32 -9.68 11.00
C GLU A 216 -16.95 -11.06 11.19
N TYR A 217 -16.82 -11.58 12.40
CA TYR A 217 -17.53 -12.77 12.87
C TYR A 217 -17.73 -12.69 14.38
N VAL A 218 -18.62 -13.52 14.91
CA VAL A 218 -18.76 -13.72 16.36
C VAL A 218 -18.13 -15.06 16.73
N ASP A 219 -17.16 -15.03 17.63
CA ASP A 219 -16.45 -16.23 18.08
C ASP A 219 -17.28 -17.04 19.10
N ASN A 220 -16.74 -18.20 19.49
CA ASN A 220 -17.42 -19.14 20.37
C ASN A 220 -17.61 -18.61 21.81
N ASN A 221 -16.85 -17.57 22.17
CA ASN A 221 -16.93 -16.91 23.47
C ASN A 221 -17.88 -15.71 23.44
N GLY A 222 -18.58 -15.49 22.32
CA GLY A 222 -19.47 -14.34 22.14
C GLY A 222 -18.72 -13.02 21.98
N GLN A 223 -17.47 -13.06 21.49
CA GLN A 223 -16.72 -11.87 21.11
C GLN A 223 -17.03 -11.52 19.66
N CYS A 224 -17.43 -10.28 19.40
CA CYS A 224 -17.47 -9.75 18.04
C CYS A 224 -16.04 -9.38 17.64
N VAL A 225 -15.55 -10.03 16.60
CA VAL A 225 -14.18 -9.93 16.11
C VAL A 225 -14.21 -9.37 14.71
N VAL A 226 -13.36 -8.38 14.46
CA VAL A 226 -13.04 -7.89 13.11
C VAL A 226 -11.63 -8.32 12.76
N VAL A 227 -11.46 -8.87 11.56
CA VAL A 227 -10.15 -9.18 11.00
C VAL A 227 -9.86 -8.21 9.86
N PHE A 228 -8.74 -7.50 9.97
CA PHE A 228 -8.32 -6.50 9.00
C PHE A 228 -6.97 -6.88 8.39
N PHE A 229 -6.94 -7.10 7.08
CA PHE A 229 -5.74 -7.22 6.28
C PHE A 229 -5.29 -5.85 5.80
N LEU A 230 -4.08 -5.44 6.18
CA LEU A 230 -3.41 -4.28 5.62
C LEU A 230 -2.58 -4.72 4.42
N TRP A 231 -2.99 -4.28 3.22
CA TRP A 231 -2.34 -4.54 1.93
C TRP A 231 -2.06 -6.02 1.58
N ASN A 232 -2.77 -6.95 2.23
CA ASN A 232 -2.48 -8.39 2.17
C ASN A 232 -1.02 -8.73 2.58
N VAL A 233 -0.43 -7.87 3.40
CA VAL A 233 0.91 -8.03 3.99
C VAL A 233 0.81 -8.59 5.39
N ILE A 234 -0.12 -8.06 6.18
CA ILE A 234 -0.31 -8.39 7.58
C ILE A 234 -1.80 -8.35 7.92
N ALA A 235 -2.24 -9.27 8.76
CA ALA A 235 -3.61 -9.35 9.25
C ALA A 235 -3.67 -9.15 10.77
N TYR A 236 -4.60 -8.30 11.20
CA TYR A 236 -4.87 -8.01 12.61
C TYR A 236 -6.22 -8.58 13.01
N LYS A 237 -6.30 -9.13 14.21
CA LYS A 237 -7.55 -9.48 14.88
C LYS A 237 -7.87 -8.42 15.92
N VAL A 238 -9.06 -7.85 15.85
CA VAL A 238 -9.54 -6.81 16.76
C VAL A 238 -10.82 -7.28 17.43
N ILE A 239 -10.86 -7.26 18.76
CA ILE A 239 -12.08 -7.54 19.52
C ILE A 239 -12.87 -6.23 19.67
N ILE A 240 -14.06 -6.18 19.09
CA ILE A 240 -14.93 -4.99 19.10
C ILE A 240 -15.78 -4.92 20.36
N GLY A 241 -16.28 -6.07 20.83
CA GLY A 241 -17.11 -6.15 22.02
C GLY A 241 -17.40 -7.59 22.41
N THR A 242 -18.01 -7.77 23.58
CA THR A 242 -18.30 -9.09 24.16
C THR A 242 -19.80 -9.24 24.47
N GLY A 243 -20.24 -10.46 24.77
CA GLY A 243 -21.65 -10.75 25.10
C GLY A 243 -22.57 -10.84 23.87
N PHE A 244 -22.01 -11.13 22.70
CA PHE A 244 -22.77 -11.51 21.52
C PHE A 244 -23.19 -12.98 21.61
N GLN A 245 -24.26 -13.35 20.89
CA GLN A 245 -24.64 -14.76 20.78
C GLN A 245 -23.62 -15.50 19.92
N PRO A 246 -22.93 -16.53 20.44
CA PRO A 246 -21.98 -17.30 19.66
C PRO A 246 -22.64 -17.96 18.45
N THR A 247 -21.96 -17.92 17.31
CA THR A 247 -22.39 -18.66 16.11
C THR A 247 -21.94 -20.11 16.24
N VAL A 248 -22.88 -21.06 16.27
CA VAL A 248 -22.59 -22.50 16.30
C VAL A 248 -23.07 -23.12 15.00
N SER A 249 -22.14 -23.57 14.16
CA SER A 249 -22.43 -24.15 12.84
C SER A 249 -21.26 -24.99 12.37
N PHE A 250 -21.50 -26.01 11.54
CA PHE A 250 -20.43 -26.69 10.81
C PHE A 250 -19.90 -25.84 9.63
N SER A 251 -20.68 -24.86 9.17
CA SER A 251 -20.37 -24.04 8.01
C SER A 251 -20.58 -22.56 8.34
N PHE A 252 -19.52 -21.79 8.22
CA PHE A 252 -19.50 -20.35 8.48
C PHE A 252 -19.30 -19.61 7.17
N LEU A 253 -20.29 -18.82 6.77
CA LEU A 253 -20.19 -17.92 5.63
C LEU A 253 -19.86 -16.52 6.14
N ASN A 254 -18.76 -15.95 5.66
CA ASN A 254 -18.30 -14.63 6.08
C ASN A 254 -18.23 -13.72 4.85
N ASP A 255 -18.91 -12.59 4.92
CA ASP A 255 -18.79 -11.54 3.92
C ASP A 255 -17.53 -10.72 4.19
N ILE A 256 -16.73 -10.51 3.14
CA ILE A 256 -15.47 -9.78 3.18
C ILE A 256 -15.52 -8.62 2.19
N GLU A 257 -15.12 -7.45 2.65
CA GLU A 257 -15.03 -6.25 1.83
C GLU A 257 -13.57 -5.99 1.45
N LEU A 258 -13.32 -5.87 0.15
CA LEU A 258 -12.01 -5.66 -0.45
C LEU A 258 -11.85 -4.22 -0.91
N TYR A 259 -10.75 -3.61 -0.53
CA TYR A 259 -10.36 -2.23 -0.84
C TYR A 259 -9.01 -2.25 -1.57
N ASN A 260 -9.09 -2.34 -2.90
CA ASN A 260 -7.94 -2.49 -3.77
C ASN A 260 -7.16 -1.18 -3.88
N ILE A 261 -5.87 -1.28 -4.22
CA ILE A 261 -4.94 -0.14 -4.26
C ILE A 261 -5.28 0.90 -5.33
N ASP A 262 -6.03 0.49 -6.35
CA ASP A 262 -6.55 1.37 -7.40
C ASP A 262 -7.83 2.10 -6.96
N GLY A 263 -8.27 1.91 -5.72
CA GLY A 263 -9.46 2.49 -5.11
C GLY A 263 -10.77 1.81 -5.50
N SER A 264 -10.73 0.66 -6.21
CA SER A 264 -11.92 -0.17 -6.43
C SER A 264 -12.34 -0.89 -5.14
N ARG A 265 -13.64 -1.25 -5.10
CA ARG A 265 -14.25 -1.96 -3.97
C ARG A 265 -14.96 -3.18 -4.50
N VAL A 266 -14.76 -4.30 -3.82
CA VAL A 266 -15.39 -5.57 -4.16
C VAL A 266 -15.91 -6.17 -2.86
N GLU A 267 -17.17 -6.61 -2.88
CA GLU A 267 -17.70 -7.47 -1.82
C GLU A 267 -17.55 -8.92 -2.29
N ASN A 268 -17.11 -9.79 -1.40
CA ASN A 268 -16.97 -11.22 -1.66
C ASN A 268 -17.43 -12.00 -0.43
N THR A 269 -17.58 -13.31 -0.56
CA THR A 269 -17.97 -14.19 0.54
C THR A 269 -17.06 -15.41 0.54
N PHE A 270 -16.64 -15.86 1.72
CA PHE A 270 -15.91 -17.11 1.87
C PHE A 270 -16.54 -18.01 2.93
N GLY A 271 -16.40 -19.31 2.70
CA GLY A 271 -16.89 -20.36 3.60
C GLY A 271 -15.76 -20.99 4.40
N VAL A 272 -15.98 -21.19 5.70
CA VAL A 272 -15.13 -22.02 6.56
C VAL A 272 -15.94 -23.19 7.07
N TYR A 273 -15.44 -24.40 6.84
CA TYR A 273 -16.02 -25.60 7.41
C TYR A 273 -15.27 -25.97 8.70
N SER A 274 -16.00 -26.15 9.80
CA SER A 274 -15.42 -26.49 11.11
C SER A 274 -15.92 -27.84 11.59
N LEU A 275 -14.99 -28.70 12.03
CA LEU A 275 -15.32 -29.98 12.65
C LEU A 275 -15.82 -29.83 14.09
N GLU A 276 -15.52 -28.70 14.73
CA GLU A 276 -15.82 -28.43 16.14
C GLU A 276 -17.10 -27.59 16.33
N ASN A 277 -17.81 -27.29 15.24
CA ASN A 277 -18.96 -26.36 15.21
C ASN A 277 -18.65 -24.92 15.62
N THR A 278 -17.38 -24.57 15.56
CA THR A 278 -16.83 -23.35 16.09
C THR A 278 -15.95 -22.66 15.06
N TYR A 279 -15.94 -21.34 15.04
CA TYR A 279 -15.03 -20.58 14.17
C TYR A 279 -14.27 -19.54 14.98
N GLN A 280 -12.94 -19.64 14.93
CA GLN A 280 -12.06 -18.70 15.57
C GLN A 280 -10.78 -18.59 14.77
N VAL A 281 -10.42 -17.36 14.43
CA VAL A 281 -9.12 -17.04 13.84
C VAL A 281 -8.05 -17.11 14.91
N ASN A 282 -7.01 -17.91 14.64
CA ASN A 282 -5.85 -18.00 15.51
C ASN A 282 -5.05 -16.70 15.47
N SER A 283 -4.66 -16.24 16.66
CA SER A 283 -3.99 -14.97 16.86
C SER A 283 -3.08 -15.01 18.08
N ILE A 284 -2.12 -14.11 18.14
CA ILE A 284 -1.13 -14.01 19.21
C ILE A 284 -0.75 -12.56 19.44
N GLU A 285 -0.23 -12.25 20.64
CA GLU A 285 0.38 -10.95 20.93
C GLU A 285 1.43 -10.61 19.86
N PHE A 286 1.41 -9.35 19.41
CA PHE A 286 2.14 -8.92 18.22
C PHE A 286 3.63 -9.23 18.28
N THR A 287 4.29 -8.96 19.40
CA THR A 287 5.73 -9.19 19.56
C THR A 287 6.09 -10.67 19.42
N ALA A 288 5.35 -11.54 20.08
CA ALA A 288 5.52 -12.99 19.95
C ALA A 288 5.19 -13.48 18.53
N GLY A 289 4.10 -12.98 17.96
CA GLY A 289 3.67 -13.34 16.60
C GLY A 289 4.68 -12.91 15.54
N TYR A 290 5.17 -11.68 15.59
CA TYR A 290 6.14 -11.19 14.61
C TYR A 290 7.47 -11.95 14.72
N LYS A 291 7.89 -12.39 15.91
CA LYS A 291 9.05 -13.29 16.02
C LYS A 291 8.83 -14.62 15.28
N ARG A 292 7.60 -15.13 15.25
CA ARG A 292 7.24 -16.39 14.58
C ARG A 292 7.08 -16.23 13.07
N ILE A 293 6.30 -15.24 12.63
CA ILE A 293 5.89 -15.08 11.22
C ILE A 293 6.41 -13.82 10.53
N GLY A 294 7.24 -13.01 11.18
CA GLY A 294 7.73 -11.72 10.68
C GLY A 294 8.46 -11.83 9.33
N LYS A 295 9.23 -12.91 9.09
CA LYS A 295 9.86 -13.14 7.78
C LYS A 295 8.85 -13.30 6.66
N ALA A 296 7.70 -13.94 6.92
CA ALA A 296 6.63 -14.07 5.94
C ALA A 296 5.96 -12.72 5.68
N ILE A 297 5.73 -11.92 6.72
CA ILE A 297 5.22 -10.54 6.61
C ILE A 297 6.18 -9.67 5.77
N GLU A 298 7.48 -9.73 6.04
CA GLU A 298 8.50 -9.00 5.27
C GLU A 298 8.55 -9.46 3.81
N SER A 299 8.44 -10.77 3.55
CA SER A 299 8.36 -11.30 2.19
C SER A 299 7.11 -10.80 1.44
N ARG A 300 5.94 -10.81 2.10
CA ARG A 300 4.70 -10.27 1.52
C ARG A 300 4.80 -8.76 1.27
N LEU A 301 5.40 -8.01 2.20
CA LEU A 301 5.66 -6.58 2.03
C LEU A 301 6.54 -6.32 0.80
N ASN A 302 7.64 -7.06 0.67
CA ASN A 302 8.54 -6.94 -0.48
C ASN A 302 7.85 -7.31 -1.79
N LYS A 303 7.00 -8.36 -1.78
CA LYS A 303 6.14 -8.69 -2.93
C LYS A 303 5.21 -7.52 -3.26
N ALA A 304 4.55 -6.92 -2.27
CA ALA A 304 3.65 -5.80 -2.48
C ALA A 304 4.34 -4.53 -2.99
N LEU A 305 5.58 -4.29 -2.59
CA LEU A 305 6.39 -3.18 -3.11
C LEU A 305 6.97 -3.45 -4.50
N GLY A 306 7.04 -4.71 -4.93
CA GLY A 306 7.58 -5.13 -6.22
C GLY A 306 6.55 -5.57 -7.25
N THR A 307 5.26 -5.55 -6.90
CA THR A 307 4.17 -6.02 -7.78
C THR A 307 3.39 -4.83 -8.32
N LEU A 308 3.22 -4.79 -9.63
CA LEU A 308 2.31 -3.86 -10.28
C LEU A 308 0.97 -4.55 -10.57
N ILE A 309 -0.12 -4.02 -10.02
CA ILE A 309 -1.48 -4.46 -10.35
C ILE A 309 -1.86 -3.95 -11.74
N LEU A 310 -2.22 -4.85 -12.64
CA LEU A 310 -2.54 -4.53 -14.03
C LEU A 310 -4.04 -4.24 -14.24
N SER A 311 -4.58 -3.29 -13.47
CA SER A 311 -5.95 -2.82 -13.71
C SER A 311 -5.97 -1.67 -14.73
N PRO A 312 -7.01 -1.53 -15.56
CA PRO A 312 -7.14 -0.40 -16.49
C PRO A 312 -7.06 0.94 -15.75
N LYS A 313 -7.65 1.01 -14.55
CA LYS A 313 -7.64 2.19 -13.69
C LYS A 313 -6.22 2.53 -13.23
N ASN A 314 -5.43 1.53 -12.82
CA ASN A 314 -4.05 1.73 -12.38
C ASN A 314 -3.14 2.11 -13.56
N LEU A 315 -3.26 1.44 -14.71
CA LEU A 315 -2.47 1.76 -15.91
C LEU A 315 -2.75 3.17 -16.43
N ARG A 316 -4.01 3.61 -16.51
CA ARG A 316 -4.34 5.00 -16.87
C ARG A 316 -3.69 6.01 -15.92
N LYS A 317 -3.71 5.72 -14.61
CA LYS A 317 -3.12 6.57 -13.59
C LYS A 317 -1.61 6.72 -13.81
N LEU A 318 -0.92 5.61 -14.03
CA LEU A 318 0.52 5.59 -14.30
C LEU A 318 0.85 6.26 -15.65
N MET A 319 0.04 6.02 -16.68
CA MET A 319 0.19 6.64 -17.99
C MET A 319 0.03 8.16 -17.96
N LYS A 320 -0.92 8.69 -17.17
CA LYS A 320 -1.12 10.14 -17.07
C LYS A 320 0.15 10.86 -16.59
N GLN A 321 0.89 10.25 -15.66
CA GLN A 321 2.17 10.79 -15.20
C GLN A 321 3.28 10.57 -16.23
N PHE A 322 3.36 9.36 -16.78
CA PHE A 322 4.35 8.98 -17.79
C PHE A 322 4.29 9.82 -19.07
N SER A 323 3.09 10.13 -19.57
CA SER A 323 2.87 10.82 -20.85
C SER A 323 3.60 12.17 -20.93
N LYS A 324 3.63 12.92 -19.82
CA LYS A 324 4.31 14.21 -19.75
C LYS A 324 5.83 14.06 -19.93
N ASP A 325 6.40 13.08 -19.24
CA ASP A 325 7.83 12.81 -19.28
C ASP A 325 8.26 12.20 -20.60
N PHE A 326 7.42 11.34 -21.17
CA PHE A 326 7.63 10.75 -22.47
C PHE A 326 7.60 11.81 -23.58
N THR A 327 6.68 12.77 -23.50
CA THR A 327 6.67 13.93 -24.41
C THR A 327 7.97 14.74 -24.32
N ALA A 328 8.46 15.00 -23.10
CA ALA A 328 9.72 15.70 -22.88
C ALA A 328 10.94 14.89 -23.37
N TYR A 329 10.89 13.56 -23.30
CA TYR A 329 11.89 12.67 -23.87
C TYR A 329 11.89 12.72 -25.41
N LYS A 330 10.71 12.63 -26.04
CA LYS A 330 10.56 12.77 -27.50
C LYS A 330 11.11 14.10 -28.03
N SER A 331 10.94 15.18 -27.27
CA SER A 331 11.47 16.50 -27.60
C SER A 331 12.91 16.74 -27.13
N GLN A 332 13.65 15.69 -26.71
CA GLN A 332 15.03 15.75 -26.23
C GLN A 332 15.28 16.67 -25.01
N HIS A 333 14.22 17.05 -24.28
CA HIS A 333 14.32 17.79 -23.02
C HIS A 333 14.59 16.88 -21.82
N LYS A 334 14.35 15.57 -21.97
CA LYS A 334 14.75 14.52 -21.03
C LYS A 334 15.59 13.45 -21.73
N ASN A 335 16.56 12.88 -21.03
CA ASN A 335 17.31 11.71 -21.49
C ASN A 335 16.65 10.38 -21.04
N LEU A 336 17.19 9.24 -21.50
CA LEU A 336 16.61 7.92 -21.20
C LEU A 336 16.55 7.64 -19.69
N LEU A 337 17.62 7.96 -18.95
CA LEU A 337 17.67 7.80 -17.49
C LEU A 337 16.57 8.60 -16.77
N GLN A 338 16.26 9.80 -17.28
CA GLN A 338 15.19 10.66 -16.78
C GLN A 338 13.79 10.20 -17.20
N LEU A 339 13.66 9.43 -18.29
CA LEU A 339 12.39 8.82 -18.71
C LEU A 339 12.05 7.60 -17.85
N ILE A 340 13.03 6.71 -17.68
CA ILE A 340 12.84 5.43 -16.97
C ILE A 340 12.71 5.62 -15.47
N GLU A 341 13.20 6.73 -14.93
CA GLU A 341 13.31 6.98 -13.49
C GLU A 341 13.94 5.77 -12.79
N TYR A 342 15.24 5.55 -13.04
CA TYR A 342 15.98 4.34 -12.64
C TYR A 342 15.79 3.92 -11.18
N GLY A 343 15.01 2.83 -10.97
CA GLY A 343 14.63 2.15 -9.71
C GLY A 343 13.16 2.37 -9.27
N CYS A 344 12.38 3.18 -10.00
CA CYS A 344 10.93 3.22 -9.86
C CYS A 344 10.38 1.99 -10.57
N LYS A 345 10.20 0.89 -9.85
CA LYS A 345 9.76 -0.40 -10.43
C LYS A 345 8.48 -0.24 -11.25
N ASN A 346 7.48 0.47 -10.73
CA ASN A 346 6.22 0.71 -11.45
C ASN A 346 6.44 1.43 -12.79
N ARG A 347 7.42 2.34 -12.87
CA ARG A 347 7.76 3.07 -14.09
C ARG A 347 8.37 2.15 -15.14
N ILE A 348 9.34 1.34 -14.74
CA ILE A 348 10.02 0.39 -15.64
C ILE A 348 9.05 -0.68 -16.10
N VAL A 349 8.19 -1.19 -15.20
CA VAL A 349 7.14 -2.14 -15.55
C VAL A 349 6.12 -1.52 -16.49
N LEU A 350 5.69 -0.28 -16.27
CA LEU A 350 4.80 0.43 -17.19
C LEU A 350 5.42 0.51 -18.59
N ILE A 351 6.68 0.97 -18.70
CA ILE A 351 7.37 1.07 -19.99
C ILE A 351 7.44 -0.30 -20.67
N TRP A 352 7.75 -1.35 -19.90
CA TRP A 352 7.79 -2.71 -20.40
C TRP A 352 6.43 -3.19 -20.92
N ILE A 353 5.34 -2.93 -20.19
CA ILE A 353 3.97 -3.25 -20.64
C ILE A 353 3.63 -2.49 -21.92
N LEU A 354 3.96 -1.20 -22.01
CA LEU A 354 3.71 -0.42 -23.22
C LEU A 354 4.49 -0.97 -24.42
N ILE A 355 5.73 -1.41 -24.21
CA ILE A 355 6.52 -2.09 -25.24
C ILE A 355 5.83 -3.39 -25.67
N LEU A 356 5.43 -4.24 -24.72
CA LEU A 356 4.76 -5.51 -25.03
C LEU A 356 3.44 -5.30 -25.79
N LEU A 357 2.62 -4.34 -25.36
CA LEU A 357 1.38 -3.98 -26.05
C LEU A 357 1.68 -3.47 -27.47
N GLY A 358 2.67 -2.60 -27.65
CA GLY A 358 3.07 -2.10 -28.96
C GLY A 358 3.74 -3.14 -29.87
N GLU A 359 4.39 -4.16 -29.30
CA GLU A 359 4.93 -5.31 -30.04
C GLU A 359 3.83 -6.31 -30.45
N ASN A 360 2.71 -6.36 -29.71
CA ASN A 360 1.61 -7.31 -29.92
C ASN A 360 0.29 -6.63 -30.31
N GLU A 361 0.36 -5.45 -30.94
CA GLU A 361 -0.81 -4.66 -31.37
C GLU A 361 -1.79 -5.50 -32.21
N ASP A 362 -1.27 -6.33 -33.12
CA ASP A 362 -2.07 -7.19 -33.99
C ASP A 362 -2.84 -8.29 -33.23
N SER A 363 -2.42 -8.60 -32.00
CA SER A 363 -3.11 -9.57 -31.12
C SER A 363 -4.18 -8.92 -30.26
N PHE A 364 -4.33 -7.60 -30.32
CA PHE A 364 -5.33 -6.88 -29.55
C PHE A 364 -6.70 -6.92 -30.24
N ASN A 365 -7.70 -7.50 -29.57
CA ASN A 365 -9.08 -7.58 -30.02
C ASN A 365 -9.93 -6.49 -29.35
N SER A 366 -10.34 -5.49 -30.13
CA SER A 366 -11.19 -4.39 -29.64
C SER A 366 -12.60 -4.83 -29.22
N GLY A 367 -13.04 -6.04 -29.59
CA GLY A 367 -14.32 -6.63 -29.14
C GLY A 367 -14.27 -7.31 -27.77
N GLU A 368 -13.08 -7.46 -27.17
CA GLU A 368 -12.88 -8.06 -25.85
C GLU A 368 -12.53 -7.00 -24.80
N ASN A 369 -12.82 -7.29 -23.53
CA ASN A 369 -12.43 -6.38 -22.45
C ASN A 369 -10.90 -6.30 -22.34
N PHE A 370 -10.40 -5.17 -21.81
CA PHE A 370 -8.98 -4.91 -21.70
C PHE A 370 -8.21 -5.98 -20.92
N ASN A 371 -8.78 -6.51 -19.83
CA ASN A 371 -8.12 -7.52 -19.00
C ASN A 371 -7.92 -8.84 -19.76
N SER A 372 -8.92 -9.27 -20.54
CA SER A 372 -8.80 -10.46 -21.39
C SER A 372 -7.73 -10.29 -22.48
N ASN A 373 -7.66 -9.10 -23.09
CA ASN A 373 -6.60 -8.77 -24.03
C ASN A 373 -5.21 -8.79 -23.39
N LEU A 374 -5.10 -8.17 -22.22
CA LEU A 374 -3.86 -8.06 -21.48
C LEU A 374 -3.36 -9.45 -21.03
N PHE A 375 -4.27 -10.29 -20.53
CA PHE A 375 -3.97 -11.67 -20.18
C PHE A 375 -3.50 -12.49 -21.40
N ARG A 376 -4.09 -12.29 -22.58
CA ARG A 376 -3.61 -12.95 -23.81
C ARG A 376 -2.19 -12.52 -24.20
N ILE A 377 -1.86 -11.24 -24.07
CA ILE A 377 -0.56 -10.69 -24.48
C ILE A 377 0.54 -10.99 -23.44
N ILE A 378 0.21 -10.89 -22.15
CA ILE A 378 1.17 -10.94 -21.04
C ILE A 378 1.16 -12.30 -20.34
N GLY A 379 0.02 -13.01 -20.34
CA GLY A 379 -0.17 -14.30 -19.67
C GLY A 379 -0.49 -14.20 -18.17
N GLU A 380 -0.55 -12.99 -17.60
CA GLU A 380 -0.70 -12.77 -16.15
C GLU A 380 -1.62 -11.55 -15.86
N GLU A 381 -2.38 -11.61 -14.76
CA GLU A 381 -3.22 -10.49 -14.27
C GLU A 381 -2.45 -9.50 -13.37
N THR A 382 -1.28 -9.90 -12.89
CA THR A 382 -0.36 -9.07 -12.11
C THR A 382 1.07 -9.33 -12.57
N ILE A 383 1.94 -8.31 -12.57
CA ILE A 383 3.36 -8.49 -12.84
C ILE A 383 4.14 -8.26 -11.55
N SER A 384 4.69 -9.34 -10.99
CA SER A 384 5.65 -9.27 -9.90
C SER A 384 7.07 -9.19 -10.46
N VAL A 385 7.78 -8.11 -10.13
CA VAL A 385 9.16 -7.88 -10.59
C VAL A 385 10.17 -8.10 -9.47
N ASN A 386 10.87 -9.23 -9.57
CA ASN A 386 12.10 -9.47 -8.83
C ASN A 386 13.28 -8.71 -9.48
N GLU A 387 14.44 -8.72 -8.84
CA GLU A 387 15.63 -8.00 -9.34
C GLU A 387 16.09 -8.50 -10.72
N GLU A 388 15.98 -9.80 -10.98
CA GLU A 388 16.37 -10.39 -12.26
C GLU A 388 15.48 -9.90 -13.42
N LYS A 389 14.15 -9.99 -13.27
CA LYS A 389 13.20 -9.44 -14.25
C LYS A 389 13.39 -7.93 -14.43
N PHE A 390 13.67 -7.21 -13.35
CA PHE A 390 13.93 -5.77 -13.39
C PHE A 390 15.12 -5.42 -14.30
N HIS A 391 16.23 -6.13 -14.14
CA HIS A 391 17.41 -5.95 -14.98
C HIS A 391 17.15 -6.34 -16.44
N ALA A 392 16.45 -7.46 -16.67
CA ALA A 392 16.07 -7.87 -18.02
C ALA A 392 15.23 -6.82 -18.75
N TYR A 393 14.28 -6.18 -18.05
CA TYR A 393 13.46 -5.11 -18.63
C TYR A 393 14.30 -3.87 -18.96
N LEU A 394 15.21 -3.49 -18.09
CA LEU A 394 16.12 -2.36 -18.33
C LEU A 394 17.01 -2.60 -19.56
N ASP A 395 17.59 -3.79 -19.69
CA ASP A 395 18.46 -4.13 -20.82
C ASP A 395 17.71 -4.04 -22.15
N LYS A 396 16.47 -4.56 -22.19
CA LYS A 396 15.61 -4.51 -23.38
C LYS A 396 15.17 -3.08 -23.71
N ILE A 397 14.84 -2.25 -22.71
CA ILE A 397 14.54 -0.82 -22.90
C ILE A 397 15.76 -0.09 -23.46
N GLY A 398 16.95 -0.33 -22.91
CA GLY A 398 18.21 0.25 -23.37
C GLY A 398 18.51 -0.10 -24.82
N LYS A 399 18.39 -1.38 -25.17
CA LYS A 399 18.58 -1.86 -26.55
C LYS A 399 17.62 -1.20 -27.54
N LEU A 400 16.33 -1.14 -27.23
CA LEU A 400 15.35 -0.48 -28.09
C LEU A 400 15.60 1.03 -28.24
N ALA A 401 16.19 1.68 -27.23
CA ALA A 401 16.58 3.08 -27.31
C ALA A 401 17.78 3.27 -28.26
N GLU A 402 18.79 2.40 -28.20
CA GLU A 402 19.95 2.40 -29.11
C GLU A 402 19.53 2.13 -30.56
N GLU A 403 18.55 1.25 -30.76
CA GLU A 403 17.98 0.91 -32.07
C GLU A 403 16.99 1.98 -32.61
N ASN A 404 16.71 3.05 -31.84
CA ASN A 404 15.71 4.08 -32.15
C ASN A 404 14.27 3.56 -32.33
N GLU A 405 13.95 2.37 -31.79
CA GLU A 405 12.62 1.77 -31.87
C GLU A 405 11.74 2.08 -30.64
N LEU A 406 12.36 2.45 -29.51
CA LEU A 406 11.69 2.64 -28.23
C LEU A 406 10.46 3.57 -28.32
N ILE A 407 10.62 4.71 -29.00
CA ILE A 407 9.55 5.72 -29.12
C ILE A 407 8.33 5.13 -29.84
N SER A 408 8.56 4.47 -30.98
CA SER A 408 7.49 3.89 -31.80
C SER A 408 6.71 2.81 -31.03
N LYS A 409 7.42 1.93 -30.31
CA LYS A 409 6.80 0.86 -29.50
C LYS A 409 5.96 1.44 -28.36
N ILE A 410 6.48 2.44 -27.64
CA ILE A 410 5.74 3.08 -26.55
C ILE A 410 4.51 3.84 -27.08
N ASP A 411 4.62 4.60 -28.18
CA ASP A 411 3.48 5.31 -28.76
C ASP A 411 2.33 4.35 -29.15
N LYS A 412 2.65 3.19 -29.75
CA LYS A 412 1.68 2.12 -30.05
C LYS A 412 1.08 1.50 -28.79
N GLY A 413 1.88 1.20 -27.78
CA GLY A 413 1.38 0.69 -26.51
C GLY A 413 0.42 1.67 -25.82
N MET A 414 0.76 2.96 -25.85
CA MET A 414 -0.07 4.01 -25.27
C MET A 414 -1.41 4.14 -26.00
N SER A 415 -1.44 4.06 -27.33
CA SER A 415 -2.70 4.15 -28.08
C SER A 415 -3.66 3.00 -27.73
N ILE A 416 -3.13 1.78 -27.55
CA ILE A 416 -3.93 0.63 -27.11
C ILE A 416 -4.56 0.90 -25.75
N VAL A 417 -3.76 1.35 -24.76
CA VAL A 417 -4.30 1.65 -23.43
C VAL A 417 -5.25 2.85 -23.45
N ASP A 418 -5.16 3.78 -24.40
CA ASP A 418 -6.14 4.86 -24.52
C ASP A 418 -7.47 4.39 -25.14
N ILE A 419 -7.42 3.49 -26.14
CA ILE A 419 -8.60 2.94 -26.84
C ILE A 419 -9.41 2.00 -25.94
N SER A 420 -8.72 1.18 -25.14
CA SER A 420 -9.30 0.04 -24.43
C SER A 420 -10.15 0.38 -23.21
N VAL A 421 -10.32 1.68 -22.94
CA VAL A 421 -10.90 2.15 -21.69
C VAL A 421 -11.89 3.29 -21.96
N ILE A 422 -12.57 3.24 -23.11
CA ILE A 422 -13.81 4.00 -23.35
C ILE A 422 -14.99 3.19 -22.83
#